data_AF-A0A7M7HL26-F1
#
_entry.id   AF-A0A7M7HL26-F1
#
_cell.length_a   1.000
_cell.length_b   1.000
_cell.length_c   1.000
_cell.angle_alpha   90.00
_cell.angle_beta   90.00
_cell.angle_gamma   90.00
#
_symmetry.space_group_name_H-M   'P 1'
#
loop_
_entity.id
_entity.type
_entity.pdbx_description
1 polymer ?
#
loop_
_entity_poly.entity_id
_entity_poly.type
_entity_poly.pdbx_seq_one_letter_code
_entity_poly.pdbx_strand_id
1 'polypeptide(L)'
;MSFSWEYLFLSFLGMLTITTAQYASGASLNRDLFSYYDKDLPPSYGESTTVDMSLSLEKLNKLDFYKGTIQMTVTLKMMWKDFRLRWDPAQYGNISDILIPSSKLWIPEISLYNSNSPSEMLKGFSAHVYSYGSISYHPSMKIEADCSLDLKDYPNDTQTCQLVYGYGMFDTSRISLRSTSDTMHLDEYRENPLWEPFNTSAVKHTREFVCCEEVYDDITYSLTVRRREGHGRIVSAVGMDDGMHGSMHPSYSVNRGGGGGRVHASNQAEDKSSAFWVTSMITTWLILTVFLVGPSSAGIRIIFGGFIIVALVVLSVALNAQVDNFPETKLGRFLMGGMTVTAVVIIINGLVHRCYPKEHPVHLNDGERSKSKKLRIFVFIDIVAFLITVIILGTLTGLIFAY
;
A
#
# COMPACT_ATOMS: atom_id res chain seq x y z
N MET A 1 21.14 -43.20 3.04
CA MET A 1 21.31 -41.85 3.64
C MET A 1 20.12 -41.60 4.56
N SER A 2 20.28 -41.85 5.86
CA SER A 2 19.23 -41.59 6.86
C SER A 2 19.26 -40.11 7.25
N PHE A 3 18.26 -39.35 6.82
CA PHE A 3 18.06 -37.97 7.25
C PHE A 3 17.60 -38.00 8.72
N SER A 4 18.44 -37.59 9.68
CA SER A 4 18.08 -37.66 11.11
C SER A 4 17.25 -36.45 11.53
N TRP A 5 16.03 -36.74 11.98
CA TRP A 5 15.04 -35.78 12.48
C TRP A 5 15.57 -34.91 13.65
N GLU A 6 16.58 -35.38 14.37
CA GLU A 6 17.23 -34.67 15.47
C GLU A 6 17.93 -33.38 15.01
N TYR A 7 18.60 -33.37 13.84
CA TYR A 7 19.21 -32.14 13.31
C TYR A 7 18.16 -31.13 12.84
N LEU A 8 17.02 -31.62 12.32
CA LEU A 8 15.89 -30.76 11.97
C LEU A 8 15.24 -30.16 13.22
N PHE A 9 15.12 -30.93 14.30
CA PHE A 9 14.56 -30.45 15.55
C PHE A 9 15.48 -29.43 16.27
N LEU A 10 16.79 -29.70 16.30
CA LEU A 10 17.77 -28.79 16.89
C LEU A 10 17.93 -27.50 16.06
N SER A 11 17.91 -27.59 14.72
CA SER A 11 17.91 -26.39 13.88
C SER A 11 16.63 -25.57 14.03
N PHE A 12 15.47 -26.23 14.18
CA PHE A 12 14.20 -25.55 14.44
C PHE A 12 14.18 -24.84 15.81
N LEU A 13 14.66 -25.50 16.87
CA LEU A 13 14.84 -24.87 18.19
C LEU A 13 15.85 -23.72 18.16
N GLY A 14 16.94 -23.85 17.41
CA GLY A 14 17.90 -22.78 17.18
C GLY A 14 17.26 -21.56 16.50
N MET A 15 16.46 -21.78 15.45
CA MET A 15 15.74 -20.69 14.78
C MET A 15 14.70 -20.02 15.68
N LEU A 16 13.99 -20.78 16.52
CA LEU A 16 13.00 -20.24 17.46
C LEU A 16 13.64 -19.38 18.57
N THR A 17 14.79 -19.79 19.09
CA THR A 17 15.52 -19.04 20.13
C THR A 17 16.14 -17.75 19.58
N ILE A 18 16.69 -17.78 18.36
CA ILE A 18 17.23 -16.59 17.70
C ILE A 18 16.13 -15.56 17.43
N THR A 19 14.98 -16.00 16.91
CA THR A 19 13.86 -15.09 16.61
C THR A 19 13.26 -14.43 17.84
N THR A 20 13.14 -15.16 18.96
CA THR A 20 12.65 -14.59 20.23
C THR A 20 13.64 -13.61 20.86
N ALA A 21 14.95 -13.90 20.81
CA ALA A 21 16.00 -12.99 21.29
C ALA A 21 16.10 -11.71 20.45
N GLN A 22 16.00 -11.82 19.12
CA GLN A 22 16.00 -10.66 18.21
C GLN A 22 14.77 -9.76 18.47
N TYR A 23 13.60 -10.37 18.63
CA TYR A 23 12.36 -9.65 18.93
C TYR A 23 12.44 -8.92 20.29
N ALA A 24 12.94 -9.59 21.33
CA ALA A 24 13.15 -8.99 22.64
C ALA A 24 14.13 -7.80 22.59
N SER A 25 15.21 -7.91 21.82
CA SER A 25 16.20 -6.86 21.64
C SER A 25 15.61 -5.62 20.95
N GLY A 26 14.85 -5.82 19.86
CA GLY A 26 14.17 -4.72 19.17
C GLY A 26 13.08 -4.04 20.03
N ALA A 27 12.35 -4.81 20.83
CA ALA A 27 11.36 -4.27 21.75
C ALA A 27 12.01 -3.43 22.88
N SER A 28 13.16 -3.88 23.42
CA SER A 28 13.91 -3.10 24.41
C SER A 28 14.44 -1.80 23.80
N LEU A 29 15.06 -1.87 22.61
CA LEU A 29 15.58 -0.69 21.91
C LEU A 29 14.50 0.37 21.73
N ASN A 30 13.33 -0.03 21.20
CA ASN A 30 12.22 0.90 20.99
C ASN A 30 11.71 1.50 22.32
N ARG A 31 11.67 0.72 23.41
CA ARG A 31 11.29 1.28 24.72
C ARG A 31 12.32 2.30 25.22
N ASP A 32 13.60 1.98 25.10
CA ASP A 32 14.67 2.79 25.65
C ASP A 32 14.78 4.13 24.90
N LEU A 33 14.74 4.09 23.55
CA LEU A 33 14.76 5.27 22.69
C LEU A 33 13.57 6.22 22.96
N PHE A 34 12.36 5.69 23.08
CA PHE A 34 11.13 6.51 23.14
C PHE A 34 10.60 6.78 24.56
N SER A 35 11.29 6.32 25.60
CA SER A 35 10.86 6.52 27.00
C SER A 35 10.84 8.00 27.43
N TYR A 36 11.80 8.78 26.94
CA TYR A 36 11.95 10.22 27.23
C TYR A 36 12.07 11.07 25.96
N TYR A 37 11.69 10.50 24.81
CA TYR A 37 11.75 11.20 23.53
C TYR A 37 10.55 12.13 23.39
N ASP A 38 10.84 13.42 23.26
CA ASP A 38 9.84 14.43 22.92
C ASP A 38 9.98 14.80 21.44
N LYS A 39 8.97 14.41 20.66
CA LYS A 39 8.90 14.67 19.21
C LYS A 39 8.58 16.12 18.87
N ASP A 40 8.09 16.92 19.81
CA ASP A 40 7.71 18.31 19.58
C ASP A 40 8.91 19.25 19.79
N LEU A 41 10.01 18.74 20.36
CA LEU A 41 11.26 19.46 20.53
C LEU A 41 12.23 19.14 19.38
N PRO A 42 12.75 20.16 18.66
CA PRO A 42 13.78 19.95 17.66
C PRO A 42 15.07 19.42 18.29
N PRO A 43 15.88 18.64 17.56
CA PRO A 43 17.15 18.12 18.04
C PRO A 43 18.26 19.18 18.02
N SER A 44 17.94 20.44 18.31
CA SER A 44 18.90 21.55 18.42
C SER A 44 19.17 21.89 19.89
N TYR A 45 20.44 21.83 20.28
CA TYR A 45 20.91 22.26 21.59
C TYR A 45 22.21 23.05 21.42
N GLY A 46 22.12 24.38 21.48
CA GLY A 46 23.25 25.29 21.30
C GLY A 46 23.75 25.46 19.86
N GLU A 47 23.56 24.46 19.00
CA GLU A 47 23.92 24.49 17.57
C GLU A 47 22.71 24.23 16.66
N SER A 48 22.76 24.79 15.44
CA SER A 48 21.72 24.63 14.41
C SER A 48 21.67 23.18 13.91
N THR A 49 20.48 22.61 13.79
CA THR A 49 20.28 21.33 13.10
C THR A 49 20.24 21.56 11.60
N THR A 50 21.19 20.99 10.86
CA THR A 50 21.15 21.00 9.40
C THR A 50 20.25 19.90 8.87
N VAL A 51 19.31 20.28 7.99
CA VAL A 51 18.46 19.38 7.23
C VAL A 51 18.94 19.34 5.78
N ASP A 52 19.43 18.19 5.39
CA ASP A 52 19.84 17.87 4.03
C ASP A 52 18.62 17.53 3.19
N MET A 53 18.45 18.22 2.05
CA MET A 53 17.27 18.09 1.21
C MET A 53 17.64 17.80 -0.25
N SER A 54 16.88 16.90 -0.87
CA SER A 54 16.81 16.78 -2.32
C SER A 54 15.39 16.47 -2.77
N LEU A 55 15.07 16.91 -3.98
CA LEU A 55 13.76 16.70 -4.59
C LEU A 55 13.91 15.79 -5.80
N SER A 56 13.06 14.77 -5.89
CA SER A 56 12.96 13.87 -7.03
C SER A 56 11.59 14.03 -7.68
N LEU A 57 11.55 14.28 -8.98
CA LEU A 57 10.30 14.32 -9.74
C LEU A 57 9.90 12.89 -10.13
N GLU A 58 8.74 12.41 -9.65
CA GLU A 58 8.21 11.11 -10.06
C GLU A 58 7.27 11.23 -11.27
N LYS A 59 6.45 12.27 -11.30
CA LYS A 59 5.46 12.47 -12.35
C LYS A 59 5.04 13.93 -12.47
N LEU A 60 5.04 14.46 -13.68
CA LEU A 60 4.33 15.70 -13.99
C LEU A 60 2.85 15.36 -14.25
N ASN A 61 1.96 15.81 -13.38
CA ASN A 61 0.54 15.44 -13.44
C ASN A 61 -0.25 16.36 -14.37
N LYS A 62 -0.10 17.68 -14.20
CA LYS A 62 -0.84 18.66 -14.98
C LYS A 62 -0.11 20.01 -14.97
N LEU A 63 -0.18 20.72 -16.09
CA LEU A 63 0.13 22.14 -16.18
C LEU A 63 -1.16 22.86 -16.58
N ASP A 64 -1.68 23.74 -15.71
CA ASP A 64 -2.93 24.46 -15.93
C ASP A 64 -2.65 25.91 -16.34
N PHE A 65 -2.81 26.19 -17.63
CA PHE A 65 -2.57 27.52 -18.19
C PHE A 65 -3.55 28.60 -17.73
N TYR A 66 -4.77 28.20 -17.39
CA TYR A 66 -5.80 29.15 -16.94
C TYR A 66 -5.59 29.54 -15.49
N LYS A 67 -5.18 28.58 -14.66
CA LYS A 67 -4.88 28.82 -13.25
C LYS A 67 -3.47 29.31 -13.00
N GLY A 68 -2.54 29.09 -13.94
CA GLY A 68 -1.13 29.35 -13.70
C GLY A 68 -0.55 28.41 -12.65
N THR A 69 -0.93 27.12 -12.69
CA THR A 69 -0.47 26.14 -11.68
C THR A 69 0.17 24.91 -12.30
N ILE A 70 1.10 24.33 -11.56
CA ILE A 70 1.73 23.04 -11.88
C ILE A 70 1.39 22.02 -10.81
N GLN A 71 0.88 20.86 -11.23
CA GLN A 71 0.63 19.72 -10.37
C GLN A 71 1.63 18.61 -10.68
N MET A 72 2.26 18.08 -9.64
CA MET A 72 3.27 17.03 -9.79
C MET A 72 3.26 16.07 -8.60
N THR A 73 3.82 14.89 -8.82
CA THR A 73 4.15 13.94 -7.76
C THR A 73 5.65 13.95 -7.61
N VAL A 74 6.10 14.25 -6.40
CA VAL A 74 7.52 14.39 -6.05
C VAL A 74 7.83 13.55 -4.83
N THR A 75 9.07 13.11 -4.72
CA THR A 75 9.63 12.56 -3.48
C THR A 75 10.61 13.57 -2.90
N LEU A 76 10.31 14.06 -1.70
CA LEU A 76 11.17 14.99 -0.97
C LEU A 76 12.06 14.18 -0.02
N LYS A 77 13.34 14.03 -0.34
CA LYS A 77 14.31 13.30 0.49
C LYS A 77 14.89 14.27 1.51
N MET A 78 14.67 13.99 2.79
CA MET A 78 15.18 14.74 3.92
C MET A 78 16.08 13.86 4.78
N MET A 79 17.24 14.39 5.18
CA MET A 79 18.13 13.73 6.13
C MET A 79 18.58 14.72 7.19
N TRP A 80 18.57 14.30 8.44
CA TRP A 80 19.07 15.08 9.57
C TRP A 80 19.63 14.15 10.64
N LYS A 81 20.21 14.74 11.69
CA LYS A 81 20.71 13.99 12.85
C LYS A 81 19.94 14.38 14.11
N ASP A 82 19.52 13.38 14.87
CA ASP A 82 18.94 13.52 16.20
C ASP A 82 19.81 12.74 17.19
N PHE A 83 20.53 13.46 18.04
CA PHE A 83 21.43 12.85 19.02
C PHE A 83 20.70 12.01 20.07
N ARG A 84 19.40 12.26 20.28
CA ARG A 84 18.55 11.53 21.23
C ARG A 84 18.21 10.12 20.75
N LEU A 85 18.33 9.87 19.44
CA LEU A 85 18.01 8.59 18.80
C LEU A 85 19.25 7.74 18.51
N ARG A 86 20.31 7.88 19.32
CA ARG A 86 21.54 7.09 19.23
C ARG A 86 21.48 5.86 20.11
N TRP A 87 22.02 4.75 19.63
CA TRP A 87 22.22 3.55 20.44
C TRP A 87 23.47 2.80 19.99
N ASP A 88 23.97 1.92 20.86
CA ASP A 88 25.06 1.00 20.55
C ASP A 88 24.47 -0.32 20.02
N PRO A 89 24.70 -0.68 18.73
CA PRO A 89 24.18 -1.92 18.17
C PRO A 89 24.54 -3.17 18.97
N ALA A 90 25.72 -3.19 19.61
CA ALA A 90 26.20 -4.34 20.37
C ALA A 90 25.30 -4.68 21.58
N GLN A 91 24.59 -3.69 22.13
CA GLN A 91 23.67 -3.86 23.27
C GLN A 91 22.29 -4.37 22.86
N TYR A 92 21.95 -4.30 21.57
CA TYR A 92 20.61 -4.59 21.04
C TYR A 92 20.63 -5.65 19.94
N GLY A 93 21.54 -6.63 20.01
CA GLY A 93 21.58 -7.73 19.04
C GLY A 93 22.06 -7.30 17.65
N ASN A 94 23.01 -6.35 17.59
CA ASN A 94 23.60 -5.79 16.37
C ASN A 94 22.61 -5.10 15.43
N ILE A 95 21.52 -4.55 15.97
CA ILE A 95 20.56 -3.74 15.19
C ILE A 95 21.25 -2.42 14.81
N SER A 96 21.51 -2.22 13.52
CA SER A 96 22.18 -1.01 12.98
C SER A 96 21.22 0.12 12.63
N ASP A 97 19.98 -0.22 12.32
CA ASP A 97 18.93 0.68 11.87
C ASP A 97 17.54 0.10 12.15
N ILE A 98 16.56 0.99 12.26
CA ILE A 98 15.17 0.65 12.54
C ILE A 98 14.25 1.55 11.70
N LEU A 99 13.08 1.02 11.34
CA LEU A 99 12.04 1.78 10.67
C LEU A 99 11.02 2.27 11.70
N ILE A 100 10.87 3.59 11.84
CA ILE A 100 9.97 4.20 12.83
C ILE A 100 8.87 4.99 12.09
N PRO A 101 7.59 4.86 12.48
CA PRO A 101 6.52 5.71 11.96
C PRO A 101 6.85 7.19 12.14
N SER A 102 6.66 8.01 11.11
CA SER A 102 6.98 9.44 11.16
C SER A 102 6.22 10.19 12.25
N SER A 103 5.03 9.70 12.64
CA SER A 103 4.22 10.26 13.73
C SER A 103 4.85 10.16 15.13
N LYS A 104 5.90 9.34 15.31
CA LYS A 104 6.64 9.19 16.57
C LYS A 104 7.95 9.99 16.60
N LEU A 105 8.34 10.58 15.47
CA LEU A 105 9.59 11.30 15.32
C LEU A 105 9.31 12.80 15.25
N TRP A 106 10.28 13.59 15.70
CA TRP A 106 10.37 14.97 15.27
C TRP A 106 10.66 14.99 13.76
N ILE A 107 9.80 15.66 13.00
CA ILE A 107 9.97 15.86 11.56
C ILE A 107 10.08 17.37 11.33
N PRO A 108 11.08 17.87 10.60
CA PRO A 108 11.16 19.29 10.29
C PRO A 108 9.93 19.72 9.46
N GLU A 109 9.25 20.78 9.90
CA GLU A 109 8.08 21.37 9.22
C GLU A 109 8.49 22.16 7.95
N ILE A 110 8.99 21.45 6.94
CA ILE A 110 9.31 22.01 5.64
C ILE A 110 8.02 22.23 4.86
N SER A 111 7.80 23.47 4.42
CA SER A 111 6.59 23.88 3.69
C SER A 111 6.92 24.38 2.28
N LEU A 112 6.02 24.14 1.34
CA LEU A 112 6.05 24.72 0.00
C LEU A 112 5.38 26.09 0.05
N TYR A 113 6.15 27.18 -0.04
CA TYR A 113 5.62 28.54 0.13
C TYR A 113 4.70 28.99 -0.98
N ASN A 114 4.98 28.62 -2.23
CA ASN A 114 4.13 28.92 -3.38
C ASN A 114 3.13 27.80 -3.67
N SER A 115 2.59 27.18 -2.62
CA SER A 115 1.59 26.12 -2.73
C SER A 115 0.20 26.71 -3.02
N ASN A 116 -0.49 26.15 -4.01
CA ASN A 116 -1.87 26.54 -4.36
C ASN A 116 -2.93 25.58 -3.77
N SER A 117 -2.51 24.40 -3.30
CA SER A 117 -3.38 23.49 -2.54
C SER A 117 -2.58 22.62 -1.57
N PRO A 118 -3.19 22.14 -0.46
CA PRO A 118 -2.51 21.32 0.53
C PRO A 118 -1.83 20.10 -0.12
N SER A 119 -0.58 19.86 0.27
CA SER A 119 0.16 18.71 -0.26
C SER A 119 -0.42 17.40 0.26
N GLU A 120 -0.65 16.45 -0.65
CA GLU A 120 -1.23 15.15 -0.34
C GLU A 120 -0.12 14.10 -0.25
N MET A 121 0.12 13.54 0.93
CA MET A 121 1.11 12.47 1.11
C MET A 121 0.59 11.14 0.55
N LEU A 122 1.32 10.57 -0.40
CA LEU A 122 1.01 9.30 -1.05
C LEU A 122 1.76 8.12 -0.40
N LYS A 123 3.01 8.35 0.01
CA LYS A 123 3.91 7.35 0.64
C LYS A 123 4.86 8.02 1.63
N GLY A 124 5.57 7.21 2.42
CA GLY A 124 6.55 7.70 3.40
C GLY A 124 5.91 7.94 4.77
N PHE A 125 5.21 6.94 5.30
CA PHE A 125 4.64 6.98 6.65
C PHE A 125 5.65 6.60 7.75
N SER A 126 6.85 6.21 7.36
CA SER A 126 7.94 5.83 8.26
C SER A 126 9.27 6.39 7.76
N ALA A 127 10.19 6.63 8.70
CA ALA A 127 11.56 7.04 8.43
C ALA A 127 12.54 5.94 8.86
N HIS A 128 13.66 5.84 8.15
CA HIS A 128 14.80 5.04 8.58
C HIS A 128 15.59 5.82 9.63
N VAL A 129 15.81 5.20 10.78
CA VAL A 129 16.65 5.75 11.85
C VAL A 129 17.86 4.83 11.98
N TYR A 130 19.06 5.40 11.92
CA TYR A 130 20.31 4.68 12.07
C TYR A 130 20.86 4.81 13.49
N SER A 131 21.62 3.81 13.94
CA SER A 131 22.22 3.72 15.28
C SER A 131 23.05 4.94 15.71
N TYR A 132 23.68 5.62 14.76
CA TYR A 132 24.46 6.84 15.00
C TYR A 132 23.60 8.13 15.05
N GLY A 133 22.27 7.99 15.02
CA GLY A 133 21.29 9.06 15.19
C GLY A 133 20.92 9.80 13.90
N SER A 134 21.38 9.34 12.73
CA SER A 134 20.89 9.88 11.45
C SER A 134 19.50 9.35 11.13
N ILE A 135 18.67 10.23 10.59
CA ILE A 135 17.32 9.92 10.14
C ILE A 135 17.25 10.21 8.65
N SER A 136 16.69 9.27 7.89
CA SER A 136 16.37 9.42 6.48
C SER A 136 14.86 9.29 6.29
N TYR A 137 14.25 10.35 5.78
CA TYR A 137 12.81 10.44 5.58
C TYR A 137 12.50 10.96 4.18
N HIS A 138 11.75 10.19 3.40
CA HIS A 138 11.49 10.50 1.99
C HIS A 138 9.99 10.34 1.64
N PRO A 139 9.12 11.27 2.08
CA PRO A 139 7.72 11.25 1.68
C PRO A 139 7.54 11.50 0.19
N SER A 140 6.68 10.69 -0.43
CA SER A 140 6.18 10.94 -1.78
C SER A 140 4.87 11.71 -1.67
N MET A 141 4.79 12.87 -2.31
CA MET A 141 3.69 13.83 -2.15
C MET A 141 3.18 14.27 -3.51
N LYS A 142 1.86 14.41 -3.64
CA LYS A 142 1.24 15.15 -4.74
C LYS A 142 1.12 16.60 -4.30
N ILE A 143 1.72 17.49 -5.08
CA ILE A 143 1.76 18.92 -4.80
C ILE A 143 1.13 19.71 -5.94
N GLU A 144 0.63 20.89 -5.61
CA GLU A 144 0.20 21.91 -6.56
C GLU A 144 0.84 23.25 -6.18
N ALA A 145 1.52 23.86 -7.13
CA ALA A 145 2.26 25.10 -6.92
C ALA A 145 1.87 26.14 -7.97
N ASP A 146 1.97 27.41 -7.58
CA ASP A 146 1.86 28.53 -8.50
C ASP A 146 3.05 28.54 -9.45
N CYS A 147 2.77 28.76 -10.74
CA CYS A 147 3.74 28.83 -11.80
C CYS A 147 3.38 29.94 -12.78
N SER A 148 4.31 30.87 -12.98
CA SER A 148 4.16 31.94 -13.98
C SER A 148 4.43 31.38 -15.37
N LEU A 149 3.37 31.17 -16.14
CA LEU A 149 3.43 30.62 -17.50
C LEU A 149 3.53 31.73 -18.55
N ASP A 150 4.40 31.57 -19.55
CA ASP A 150 4.55 32.49 -20.68
C ASP A 150 4.13 31.81 -21.99
N LEU A 151 3.08 32.33 -22.64
CA LEU A 151 2.46 31.74 -23.83
C LEU A 151 2.90 32.39 -25.15
N LYS A 152 3.90 33.28 -25.15
CA LYS A 152 4.34 34.00 -26.36
C LYS A 152 4.72 33.07 -27.53
N ASP A 153 5.37 31.96 -27.24
CA ASP A 153 5.92 31.04 -28.25
C ASP A 153 5.05 29.79 -28.48
N TYR A 154 3.78 29.81 -28.06
CA TYR A 154 2.86 28.69 -28.27
C TYR A 154 2.73 28.35 -29.78
N PRO A 155 2.75 27.07 -30.20
CA PRO A 155 2.80 25.83 -29.39
C PRO A 155 4.21 25.29 -29.11
N ASN A 156 5.27 25.97 -29.53
CA ASN A 156 6.66 25.58 -29.31
C ASN A 156 7.22 26.27 -28.05
N ASP A 157 6.47 26.17 -26.96
CA ASP A 157 6.73 26.88 -25.72
C ASP A 157 7.56 26.04 -24.72
N THR A 158 8.27 26.78 -23.86
CA THR A 158 8.95 26.25 -22.67
C THR A 158 8.44 26.98 -21.45
N GLN A 159 8.20 26.24 -20.38
CA GLN A 159 7.62 26.76 -19.14
C GLN A 159 8.56 26.46 -17.98
N THR A 160 8.89 27.47 -17.18
CA THR A 160 9.74 27.31 -16.00
C THR A 160 8.93 27.55 -14.75
N CYS A 161 8.75 26.51 -13.95
CA CYS A 161 8.05 26.57 -12.68
C CYS A 161 9.05 26.42 -11.53
N GLN A 162 8.87 27.23 -10.49
CA GLN A 162 9.69 27.19 -9.29
C GLN A 162 8.91 26.55 -8.14
N LEU A 163 9.58 25.76 -7.30
CA LEU A 163 9.05 25.20 -6.08
C LEU A 163 9.90 25.71 -4.93
N VAL A 164 9.33 26.55 -4.07
CA VAL A 164 10.06 27.21 -3.00
C VAL A 164 9.79 26.48 -1.68
N TYR A 165 10.71 25.62 -1.27
CA TYR A 165 10.62 24.92 0.01
C TYR A 165 11.40 25.66 1.08
N GLY A 166 10.76 25.98 2.20
CA GLY A 166 11.41 26.64 3.33
C GLY A 166 10.90 26.15 4.66
N TYR A 167 11.64 26.47 5.72
CA TYR A 167 11.23 26.18 7.09
C TYR A 167 10.33 27.30 7.60
N GLY A 168 9.08 27.00 7.99
CA GLY A 168 8.07 28.02 8.26
C GLY A 168 8.19 28.75 9.61
N MET A 169 8.92 28.18 10.59
CA MET A 169 8.74 28.53 12.01
C MET A 169 10.01 28.93 12.78
N PHE A 170 11.20 28.64 12.25
CA PHE A 170 12.49 28.91 12.89
C PHE A 170 13.44 29.56 11.90
N ASP A 171 14.32 30.38 12.44
CA ASP A 171 15.41 31.02 11.75
C ASP A 171 16.58 30.03 11.55
N THR A 172 17.55 30.47 10.73
CA THR A 172 18.73 29.65 10.41
C THR A 172 19.57 29.26 11.61
N SER A 173 19.48 30.01 12.73
CA SER A 173 20.22 29.74 13.96
C SER A 173 19.78 28.43 14.64
N ARG A 174 18.52 28.02 14.48
CA ARG A 174 18.02 26.76 15.04
C ARG A 174 17.97 25.64 14.00
N ILE A 175 17.56 25.96 12.77
CA ILE A 175 17.45 24.99 11.69
C ILE A 175 17.98 25.58 10.39
N SER A 176 18.95 24.92 9.79
CA SER A 176 19.56 25.31 8.52
C SER A 176 19.20 24.31 7.43
N LEU A 177 18.91 24.80 6.23
CA LEU A 177 18.64 23.95 5.08
C LEU A 177 19.88 23.81 4.22
N ARG A 178 20.12 22.62 3.67
CA ARG A 178 21.19 22.36 2.71
C ARG A 178 20.68 21.51 1.56
N SER A 179 20.84 21.99 0.33
CA SER A 179 20.56 21.17 -0.85
C SER A 179 21.69 20.16 -1.04
N THR A 180 21.36 18.89 -1.23
CA THR A 180 22.39 17.85 -1.50
C THR A 180 22.78 17.76 -2.97
N SER A 181 22.07 18.48 -3.84
CA SER A 181 22.27 18.52 -5.29
C SER A 181 21.98 19.93 -5.81
N ASP A 182 22.65 20.32 -6.90
CA ASP A 182 22.37 21.58 -7.62
C ASP A 182 21.20 21.44 -8.60
N THR A 183 20.59 20.25 -8.70
CA THR A 183 19.50 19.93 -9.62
C THR A 183 18.41 19.09 -8.94
N MET A 184 17.21 19.12 -9.53
CA MET A 184 16.14 18.21 -9.15
C MET A 184 16.38 16.85 -9.82
N HIS A 185 16.31 15.77 -9.06
CA HIS A 185 16.55 14.43 -9.58
C HIS A 185 15.40 13.98 -10.48
N LEU A 186 15.75 13.36 -11.61
CA LEU A 186 14.82 12.80 -12.59
C LEU A 186 14.90 11.26 -12.69
N ASP A 187 15.66 10.61 -11.81
CA ASP A 187 15.92 9.16 -11.85
C ASP A 187 14.63 8.32 -11.72
N GLU A 188 13.64 8.84 -11.00
CA GLU A 188 12.35 8.19 -10.74
C GLU A 188 11.22 8.74 -11.64
N TYR A 189 11.55 9.59 -12.63
CA TYR A 189 10.58 10.28 -13.47
C TYR A 189 9.87 9.33 -14.45
N ARG A 190 8.54 9.36 -14.42
CA ARG A 190 7.70 8.74 -15.43
C ARG A 190 7.35 9.74 -16.51
N GLU A 191 7.68 9.39 -17.75
CA GLU A 191 7.47 10.25 -18.91
C GLU A 191 6.03 10.77 -19.02
N ASN A 192 5.91 12.07 -19.29
CA ASN A 192 4.67 12.72 -19.61
C ASN A 192 4.49 12.78 -21.16
N PRO A 193 3.28 12.50 -21.69
CA PRO A 193 3.03 12.48 -23.13
C PRO A 193 3.05 13.87 -23.79
N LEU A 194 2.80 14.94 -23.02
CA LEU A 194 2.70 16.31 -23.53
C LEU A 194 3.97 17.13 -23.26
N TRP A 195 4.66 16.83 -22.17
CA TRP A 195 5.74 17.64 -21.62
C TRP A 195 6.99 16.79 -21.39
N GLU A 196 8.14 17.36 -21.71
CA GLU A 196 9.43 16.78 -21.36
C GLU A 196 10.21 17.73 -20.44
N PRO A 197 10.78 17.23 -19.32
CA PRO A 197 11.74 18.02 -18.55
C PRO A 197 12.94 18.35 -19.43
N PHE A 198 13.23 19.64 -19.55
CA PHE A 198 14.33 20.16 -20.37
C PHE A 198 15.53 20.56 -19.52
N ASN A 199 15.28 21.23 -18.39
CA ASN A 199 16.32 21.65 -17.46
C ASN A 199 15.77 21.66 -16.02
N THR A 200 16.65 21.42 -15.05
CA THR A 200 16.32 21.55 -13.64
C THR A 200 17.46 22.23 -12.88
N SER A 201 17.13 22.94 -11.81
CA SER A 201 18.12 23.49 -10.89
C SER A 201 17.58 23.52 -9.47
N ALA A 202 18.47 23.59 -8.49
CA ALA A 202 18.18 23.73 -7.08
C ALA A 202 19.12 24.78 -6.50
N VAL A 203 18.58 25.85 -5.93
CA VAL A 203 19.35 26.95 -5.37
C VAL A 203 18.88 27.25 -3.96
N LYS A 204 19.81 27.29 -3.02
CA LYS A 204 19.57 27.76 -1.65
C LYS A 204 19.59 29.29 -1.64
N HIS A 205 18.61 29.89 -0.98
CA HIS A 205 18.61 31.29 -0.62
C HIS A 205 18.52 31.45 0.90
N THR A 206 19.11 32.51 1.40
CA THR A 206 18.92 32.98 2.77
C THR A 206 18.28 34.36 2.66
N ARG A 207 17.06 34.50 3.20
CA ARG A 207 16.24 35.70 3.07
C ARG A 207 16.01 36.36 4.41
N GLU A 208 16.00 37.68 4.39
CA GLU A 208 15.53 38.53 5.48
C GLU A 208 14.11 38.98 5.11
N PHE A 209 13.16 38.83 6.04
CA PHE A 209 11.80 39.30 5.83
C PHE A 209 11.60 40.66 6.50
N VAL A 210 10.83 41.55 5.85
CA VAL A 210 10.56 42.90 6.38
C VAL A 210 9.92 42.89 7.78
N CYS A 211 9.25 41.80 8.15
CA CYS A 211 8.62 41.66 9.47
C CYS A 211 9.61 41.49 10.62
N CYS A 212 10.82 40.99 10.35
CA CYS A 212 11.58 40.20 11.30
C CYS A 212 13.09 40.41 11.08
N GLU A 213 13.88 40.53 12.15
CA GLU A 213 15.35 40.70 12.04
C GLU A 213 16.06 39.38 11.72
N GLU A 214 15.35 38.26 11.86
CA GLU A 214 15.85 36.92 11.61
C GLU A 214 15.97 36.59 10.12
N VAL A 215 16.95 35.74 9.81
CA VAL A 215 17.17 35.17 8.48
C VAL A 215 16.56 33.77 8.36
N TYR A 216 15.97 33.47 7.21
CA TYR A 216 15.32 32.20 6.90
C TYR A 216 15.93 31.58 5.64
N ASP A 217 16.11 30.26 5.66
CA ASP A 217 16.58 29.52 4.51
C ASP A 217 15.40 28.99 3.67
N ASP A 218 15.49 29.13 2.35
CA ASP A 218 14.68 28.39 1.39
C ASP A 218 15.55 27.70 0.35
N ILE A 219 15.04 26.61 -0.22
CA ILE A 219 15.60 25.96 -1.40
C ILE A 219 14.55 26.06 -2.50
N THR A 220 14.93 26.76 -3.57
CA THR A 220 14.10 26.90 -4.77
C THR A 220 14.52 25.86 -5.81
N TYR A 221 13.64 24.92 -6.09
CA TYR A 221 13.80 23.96 -7.20
C TYR A 221 13.12 24.52 -8.45
N SER A 222 13.88 24.76 -9.52
CA SER A 222 13.33 25.18 -10.81
C SER A 222 13.21 23.99 -11.74
N LEU A 223 12.04 23.81 -12.34
CA LEU A 223 11.76 22.82 -13.37
C LEU A 223 11.36 23.54 -14.65
N THR A 224 12.19 23.43 -15.68
CA THR A 224 11.87 23.87 -17.04
C THR A 224 11.35 22.68 -17.83
N VAL A 225 10.12 22.77 -18.33
CA VAL A 225 9.50 21.78 -19.21
C VAL A 225 9.32 22.34 -20.61
N ARG A 226 9.52 21.50 -21.62
CA ARG A 226 9.27 21.80 -23.03
C ARG A 226 8.08 21.01 -23.54
N ARG A 227 7.23 21.62 -24.36
CA ARG A 227 6.12 20.90 -25.00
C ARG A 227 6.67 19.97 -26.08
N ARG A 228 6.20 18.71 -26.10
CA ARG A 228 6.61 17.73 -27.12
C ARG A 228 5.98 18.07 -28.48
N GLU A 229 6.80 18.02 -29.54
CA GLU A 229 6.36 18.24 -30.92
C GLU A 229 5.41 17.11 -31.37
N GLY A 230 4.13 17.44 -31.55
CA GLY A 230 3.10 16.50 -32.01
C GLY A 230 1.71 16.77 -31.42
N HIS A 231 1.63 17.23 -30.17
CA HIS A 231 0.35 17.46 -29.51
C HIS A 231 -0.22 18.87 -29.73
N GLY A 232 0.62 19.88 -29.95
CA GLY A 232 0.17 21.25 -30.25
C GLY A 232 -0.47 21.44 -31.62
N ARG A 233 -0.33 20.47 -32.54
CA ARG A 233 -0.89 20.53 -33.90
C ARG A 233 -2.33 20.00 -34.01
N ILE A 234 -2.77 19.14 -33.10
CA ILE A 234 -4.08 18.47 -33.20
C ILE A 234 -5.23 19.44 -32.91
N VAL A 235 -5.03 20.42 -32.02
CA VAL A 235 -6.08 21.38 -31.65
C VAL A 235 -6.29 22.45 -32.74
N SER A 236 -5.23 22.82 -33.47
CA SER A 236 -5.33 23.81 -34.56
C SER A 236 -6.05 23.30 -35.81
N ALA A 237 -6.35 22.00 -35.89
CA ALA A 237 -7.03 21.40 -37.04
C ALA A 237 -8.54 21.18 -36.83
N VAL A 238 -9.08 21.40 -35.63
CA VAL A 238 -10.50 21.11 -35.29
C VAL A 238 -11.37 22.37 -35.19
N GLY A 239 -10.82 23.54 -35.53
CA GLY A 239 -11.55 24.80 -35.47
C GLY A 239 -11.40 25.64 -36.74
N MET A 240 -11.99 25.19 -37.85
CA MET A 240 -12.43 26.03 -38.98
C MET A 240 -13.31 25.17 -39.89
N ASP A 241 -14.62 25.37 -39.79
CA ASP A 241 -15.63 24.91 -40.75
C ASP A 241 -15.35 25.50 -42.14
N ASP A 242 -15.57 24.70 -43.18
CA ASP A 242 -16.29 25.20 -44.36
C ASP A 242 -17.17 24.08 -44.90
N GLY A 243 -18.48 24.35 -44.87
CA GLY A 243 -19.50 23.43 -45.34
C GLY A 243 -19.46 23.26 -46.85
N MET A 244 -19.64 22.03 -47.32
CA MET A 244 -20.16 21.80 -48.65
C MET A 244 -21.06 20.57 -48.70
N HIS A 245 -22.28 20.83 -49.16
CA HIS A 245 -23.31 19.89 -49.57
C HIS A 245 -22.78 18.77 -50.48
N GLY A 246 -23.33 17.56 -50.32
CA GLY A 246 -23.16 16.48 -51.29
C GLY A 246 -23.84 15.18 -50.88
N SER A 247 -25.14 15.09 -51.09
CA SER A 247 -25.90 13.83 -51.08
C SER A 247 -25.46 12.89 -52.21
N MET A 248 -25.54 11.58 -51.97
CA MET A 248 -26.31 10.59 -52.77
C MET A 248 -25.58 9.26 -53.10
N HIS A 249 -26.05 8.22 -52.41
CA HIS A 249 -26.35 6.84 -52.83
C HIS A 249 -25.29 5.71 -52.98
N PRO A 250 -25.73 4.44 -52.75
CA PRO A 250 -24.91 3.32 -52.32
C PRO A 250 -24.60 2.33 -53.44
N SER A 251 -23.47 1.64 -53.31
CA SER A 251 -23.05 0.56 -54.21
C SER A 251 -23.14 -0.78 -53.51
N TYR A 252 -24.07 -1.62 -53.96
CA TYR A 252 -24.12 -3.05 -53.67
C TYR A 252 -22.96 -3.78 -54.36
N SER A 253 -22.36 -4.75 -53.69
CA SER A 253 -21.69 -5.88 -54.34
C SER A 253 -21.91 -7.16 -53.54
N VAL A 254 -22.23 -8.22 -54.28
CA VAL A 254 -22.56 -9.58 -53.82
C VAL A 254 -21.39 -10.50 -54.11
N ASN A 255 -21.06 -11.40 -53.18
CA ASN A 255 -20.59 -12.78 -53.40
C ASN A 255 -20.58 -13.49 -52.03
N ARG A 256 -21.24 -14.63 -51.73
CA ARG A 256 -21.47 -15.96 -52.33
C ARG A 256 -20.46 -17.02 -51.83
N GLY A 257 -21.01 -18.11 -51.27
CA GLY A 257 -20.34 -19.39 -50.92
C GLY A 257 -20.34 -19.62 -49.41
N GLY A 258 -21.13 -20.52 -48.82
CA GLY A 258 -21.13 -22.00 -48.98
C GLY A 258 -20.40 -22.58 -47.76
N GLY A 259 -20.82 -23.60 -47.02
CA GLY A 259 -21.95 -24.52 -47.01
C GLY A 259 -21.70 -25.55 -45.87
N GLY A 260 -22.75 -26.28 -45.47
CA GLY A 260 -22.62 -27.69 -45.05
C GLY A 260 -22.44 -28.03 -43.56
N GLY A 261 -23.57 -28.40 -42.92
CA GLY A 261 -23.78 -29.63 -42.14
C GLY A 261 -23.06 -29.83 -40.78
N ARG A 262 -23.49 -30.70 -39.87
CA ARG A 262 -24.71 -31.51 -39.64
C ARG A 262 -24.50 -32.22 -38.28
N VAL A 263 -25.60 -32.57 -37.60
CA VAL A 263 -25.76 -33.67 -36.62
C VAL A 263 -25.40 -33.42 -35.12
N HIS A 264 -26.47 -33.25 -34.34
CA HIS A 264 -26.61 -33.73 -32.96
C HIS A 264 -26.57 -35.26 -32.89
N ALA A 265 -25.76 -35.82 -31.99
CA ALA A 265 -26.07 -37.02 -31.18
C ALA A 265 -24.90 -37.36 -30.23
N SER A 266 -24.94 -36.84 -29.00
CA SER A 266 -24.22 -37.45 -27.85
C SER A 266 -24.83 -36.99 -26.51
N ASN A 267 -26.15 -37.12 -26.35
CA ASN A 267 -26.93 -36.78 -25.15
C ASN A 267 -26.68 -37.71 -23.94
N GLN A 268 -25.47 -38.24 -23.77
CA GLN A 268 -25.07 -38.96 -22.56
C GLN A 268 -23.69 -38.54 -22.01
N ALA A 269 -22.95 -37.70 -22.76
CA ALA A 269 -21.76 -37.00 -22.28
C ALA A 269 -22.08 -35.56 -21.85
N GLU A 270 -23.13 -34.94 -22.40
CA GLU A 270 -23.51 -33.56 -22.08
C GLU A 270 -24.02 -33.38 -20.63
N ASP A 271 -24.64 -34.39 -20.04
CA ASP A 271 -25.21 -34.28 -18.67
C ASP A 271 -24.16 -34.44 -17.55
N LYS A 272 -22.96 -34.98 -17.88
CA LYS A 272 -21.81 -35.02 -16.96
C LYS A 272 -20.93 -33.77 -17.08
N SER A 273 -20.88 -33.18 -18.28
CA SER A 273 -20.19 -31.92 -18.53
C SER A 273 -20.90 -30.76 -17.82
N SER A 274 -22.24 -30.68 -17.92
CA SER A 274 -23.04 -29.64 -17.27
C SER A 274 -22.85 -29.60 -15.74
N ALA A 275 -22.84 -30.74 -15.06
CA ALA A 275 -22.61 -30.83 -13.62
C ALA A 275 -21.19 -30.39 -13.21
N PHE A 276 -20.18 -30.70 -14.03
CA PHE A 276 -18.80 -30.26 -13.80
C PHE A 276 -18.64 -28.74 -13.96
N TRP A 277 -19.26 -28.15 -14.98
CA TRP A 277 -19.22 -26.69 -15.17
C TRP A 277 -20.03 -25.94 -14.13
N VAL A 278 -21.19 -26.47 -13.71
CA VAL A 278 -22.02 -25.88 -12.66
C VAL A 278 -21.33 -25.93 -11.30
N THR A 279 -20.69 -27.04 -10.94
CA THR A 279 -19.90 -27.13 -9.70
C THR A 279 -18.68 -26.22 -9.76
N SER A 280 -17.95 -26.17 -10.87
CA SER A 280 -16.82 -25.26 -11.09
C SER A 280 -17.21 -23.77 -11.03
N MET A 281 -18.38 -23.40 -11.56
CA MET A 281 -18.91 -22.05 -11.47
C MET A 281 -19.34 -21.69 -10.04
N ILE A 282 -20.01 -22.61 -9.34
CA ILE A 282 -20.41 -22.41 -7.93
C ILE A 282 -19.20 -22.32 -7.01
N THR A 283 -18.17 -23.16 -7.20
CA THR A 283 -16.93 -23.09 -6.44
C THR A 283 -16.17 -21.79 -6.71
N THR A 284 -16.08 -21.38 -7.97
CA THR A 284 -15.45 -20.11 -8.33
C THR A 284 -16.21 -18.92 -7.74
N TRP A 285 -17.55 -18.96 -7.73
CA TRP A 285 -18.39 -17.91 -7.15
C TRP A 285 -18.31 -17.86 -5.62
N LEU A 286 -18.22 -19.02 -4.96
CA LEU A 286 -18.00 -19.12 -3.51
C LEU A 286 -16.59 -18.64 -3.10
N ILE A 287 -15.57 -18.95 -3.89
CA ILE A 287 -14.21 -18.42 -3.69
C ILE A 287 -14.21 -16.90 -3.89
N LEU A 288 -14.85 -16.40 -4.95
CA LEU A 288 -14.91 -14.97 -5.25
C LEU A 288 -15.66 -14.20 -4.15
N THR A 289 -16.79 -14.74 -3.66
CA THR A 289 -17.57 -14.12 -2.58
C THR A 289 -16.80 -14.14 -1.26
N VAL A 290 -16.02 -15.18 -0.95
CA VAL A 290 -15.14 -15.20 0.23
C VAL A 290 -13.98 -14.20 0.09
N PHE A 291 -13.41 -14.03 -1.10
CA PHE A 291 -12.38 -13.02 -1.35
C PHE A 291 -12.92 -11.57 -1.33
N LEU A 292 -14.18 -11.37 -1.72
CA LEU A 292 -14.86 -10.07 -1.74
C LEU A 292 -15.48 -9.69 -0.38
N VAL A 293 -15.91 -10.67 0.42
CA VAL A 293 -16.57 -10.46 1.74
C VAL A 293 -15.63 -10.74 2.92
N GLY A 294 -14.48 -11.37 2.70
CA GLY A 294 -13.48 -11.68 3.74
C GLY A 294 -12.68 -10.47 4.25
N PRO A 295 -12.26 -10.46 5.53
CA PRO A 295 -11.66 -9.30 6.18
C PRO A 295 -10.37 -8.83 5.49
N SER A 296 -10.03 -7.54 5.66
CA SER A 296 -9.03 -6.82 4.85
C SER A 296 -7.56 -7.19 5.09
N SER A 297 -7.24 -8.11 6.01
CA SER A 297 -5.85 -8.52 6.27
C SER A 297 -5.49 -9.78 5.48
N ALA A 298 -4.42 -9.69 4.69
CA ALA A 298 -4.00 -10.71 3.73
C ALA A 298 -3.72 -12.08 4.40
N GLY A 299 -3.23 -12.11 5.64
CA GLY A 299 -2.92 -13.36 6.35
C GLY A 299 -4.16 -14.20 6.68
N ILE A 300 -5.27 -13.57 7.05
CA ILE A 300 -6.52 -14.28 7.40
C ILE A 300 -7.19 -14.84 6.14
N ARG A 301 -7.09 -14.14 5.00
CA ARG A 301 -7.60 -14.60 3.70
C ARG A 301 -6.92 -15.88 3.21
N ILE A 302 -5.63 -16.02 3.44
CA ILE A 302 -4.85 -17.20 3.01
C ILE A 302 -5.28 -18.44 3.82
N ILE A 303 -5.47 -18.29 5.13
CA ILE A 303 -5.89 -19.40 5.99
C ILE A 303 -7.32 -19.85 5.63
N PHE A 304 -8.26 -18.92 5.50
CA PHE A 304 -9.65 -19.24 5.12
C PHE A 304 -9.74 -19.77 3.68
N GLY A 305 -8.99 -19.20 2.73
CA GLY A 305 -8.91 -19.68 1.36
C GLY A 305 -8.38 -21.12 1.29
N GLY A 306 -7.36 -21.44 2.09
CA GLY A 306 -6.81 -22.80 2.19
C GLY A 306 -7.84 -23.83 2.66
N PHE A 307 -8.60 -23.54 3.71
CA PHE A 307 -9.64 -24.45 4.22
C PHE A 307 -10.77 -24.67 3.20
N ILE A 308 -11.16 -23.63 2.47
CA ILE A 308 -12.20 -23.73 1.44
C ILE A 308 -11.71 -24.54 0.24
N ILE A 309 -10.47 -24.33 -0.21
CA ILE A 309 -9.89 -25.14 -1.30
C ILE A 309 -9.87 -26.62 -0.92
N VAL A 310 -9.44 -26.95 0.31
CA VAL A 310 -9.45 -28.35 0.78
C VAL A 310 -10.88 -28.91 0.82
N ALA A 311 -11.85 -28.16 1.34
CA ALA A 311 -13.25 -28.60 1.37
C ALA A 311 -13.84 -28.81 -0.03
N LEU A 312 -13.49 -27.95 -0.99
CA LEU A 312 -13.96 -28.05 -2.37
C LEU A 312 -13.30 -29.20 -3.14
N VAL A 313 -12.03 -29.48 -2.88
CA VAL A 313 -11.34 -30.67 -3.42
C VAL A 313 -11.95 -31.95 -2.85
N VAL A 314 -12.28 -31.98 -1.56
CA VAL A 314 -12.95 -33.13 -0.95
C VAL A 314 -14.36 -33.32 -1.51
N LEU A 315 -15.11 -32.23 -1.72
CA LEU A 315 -16.44 -32.27 -2.31
C LEU A 315 -16.40 -32.70 -3.79
N SER A 316 -15.41 -32.25 -4.56
CA SER A 316 -15.25 -32.66 -5.96
C SER A 316 -14.85 -34.13 -6.09
N VAL A 317 -14.01 -34.65 -5.18
CA VAL A 317 -13.69 -36.07 -5.09
C VAL A 317 -14.92 -36.89 -4.69
N ALA A 318 -15.74 -36.41 -3.75
CA ALA A 318 -16.97 -37.07 -3.34
C ALA A 318 -18.02 -37.14 -4.47
N LEU A 319 -18.16 -36.06 -5.26
CA LEU A 319 -19.09 -36.00 -6.40
C LEU A 319 -18.61 -36.83 -7.59
N ASN A 320 -17.29 -36.92 -7.83
CA ASN A 320 -16.72 -37.73 -8.91
C ASN A 320 -16.68 -39.24 -8.61
N ALA A 321 -16.77 -39.65 -7.33
CA ALA A 321 -16.60 -41.05 -6.95
C ALA A 321 -17.79 -41.97 -7.27
N GLN A 322 -18.92 -41.45 -7.79
CA GLN A 322 -20.11 -42.24 -8.19
C GLN A 322 -20.47 -43.35 -7.18
N VAL A 323 -20.44 -43.04 -5.89
CA VAL A 323 -20.79 -43.99 -4.84
C VAL A 323 -22.29 -43.90 -4.59
N ASP A 324 -23.04 -44.82 -5.18
CA ASP A 324 -24.42 -45.07 -4.78
C ASP A 324 -24.43 -45.32 -3.25
N ASN A 325 -25.27 -44.59 -2.52
CA ASN A 325 -25.35 -44.59 -1.05
C ASN A 325 -24.16 -43.96 -0.29
N PHE A 326 -23.51 -42.92 -0.84
CA PHE A 326 -22.55 -42.08 -0.09
C PHE A 326 -22.99 -41.72 1.36
N PRO A 327 -24.24 -41.29 1.66
CA PRO A 327 -24.65 -40.99 3.04
C PRO A 327 -24.68 -42.20 3.99
N GLU A 328 -24.66 -43.44 3.47
CA GLU A 328 -24.64 -44.64 4.30
C GLU A 328 -23.23 -45.16 4.57
N THR A 329 -22.23 -44.76 3.78
CA THR A 329 -20.83 -45.16 4.00
C THR A 329 -20.20 -44.45 5.22
N LYS A 330 -19.32 -45.13 5.96
CA LYS A 330 -18.62 -44.54 7.12
C LYS A 330 -17.85 -43.27 6.73
N LEU A 331 -17.24 -43.27 5.54
CA LEU A 331 -16.51 -42.12 5.00
C LEU A 331 -17.45 -40.97 4.61
N GLY A 332 -18.60 -41.24 4.01
CA GLY A 332 -19.58 -40.20 3.67
C GLY A 332 -20.24 -39.57 4.89
N ARG A 333 -20.54 -40.34 5.93
CA ARG A 333 -21.03 -39.80 7.22
C ARG A 333 -19.97 -38.95 7.93
N PHE A 334 -18.71 -39.37 7.89
CA PHE A 334 -17.58 -38.60 8.42
C PHE A 334 -17.42 -37.25 7.70
N LEU A 335 -17.49 -37.25 6.37
CA LEU A 335 -17.36 -36.04 5.56
C LEU A 335 -18.56 -35.10 5.72
N MET A 336 -19.80 -35.62 5.72
CA MET A 336 -20.98 -34.79 5.98
C MET A 336 -21.03 -34.23 7.41
N GLY A 337 -20.61 -35.02 8.40
CA GLY A 337 -20.44 -34.56 9.79
C GLY A 337 -19.38 -33.47 9.92
N GLY A 338 -18.22 -33.65 9.28
CA GLY A 338 -17.17 -32.63 9.23
C GLY A 338 -17.63 -31.33 8.57
N MET A 339 -18.34 -31.41 7.44
CA MET A 339 -18.86 -30.23 6.75
C MET A 339 -19.94 -29.49 7.55
N THR A 340 -20.84 -30.21 8.23
CA THR A 340 -21.88 -29.58 9.07
C THR A 340 -21.29 -28.90 10.30
N VAL A 341 -20.32 -29.52 10.98
CA VAL A 341 -19.61 -28.90 12.10
C VAL A 341 -18.85 -27.65 11.63
N THR A 342 -18.18 -27.73 10.47
CA THR A 342 -17.46 -26.58 9.91
C THR A 342 -18.41 -25.44 9.53
N ALA A 343 -19.59 -25.74 8.97
CA ALA A 343 -20.61 -24.75 8.67
C ALA A 343 -21.14 -24.04 9.93
N VAL A 344 -21.37 -24.78 11.01
CA VAL A 344 -21.80 -24.20 12.30
C VAL A 344 -20.72 -23.27 12.87
N VAL A 345 -19.44 -23.67 12.80
CA VAL A 345 -18.32 -22.84 13.25
C VAL A 345 -18.19 -21.56 12.42
N ILE A 346 -18.37 -21.64 11.11
CA ILE A 346 -18.37 -20.45 10.22
C ILE A 346 -19.52 -19.51 10.56
N ILE A 347 -20.72 -20.04 10.83
CA ILE A 347 -21.89 -19.22 11.21
C ILE A 347 -21.65 -18.53 12.55
N ILE A 348 -21.14 -19.25 13.55
CA ILE A 348 -20.83 -18.68 14.87
C ILE A 348 -19.75 -17.59 14.74
N ASN A 349 -18.65 -17.86 14.04
CA ASN A 349 -17.61 -16.85 13.81
C ASN A 349 -18.12 -15.64 13.00
N GLY A 350 -19.01 -15.85 12.04
CA GLY A 350 -19.66 -14.79 11.28
C GLY A 350 -20.60 -13.92 12.14
N LEU A 351 -21.35 -14.52 13.06
CA LEU A 351 -22.18 -13.82 14.03
C LEU A 351 -21.35 -13.03 15.04
N VAL A 352 -20.24 -13.60 15.52
CA VAL A 352 -19.28 -12.91 16.40
C VAL A 352 -18.64 -11.71 15.70
N HIS A 353 -18.26 -11.85 14.41
CA HIS A 353 -17.72 -10.75 13.61
C HIS A 353 -18.77 -9.65 13.33
N ARG A 354 -20.07 -9.97 13.28
CA ARG A 354 -21.16 -8.98 13.15
C ARG A 354 -21.39 -8.17 14.42
N CYS A 355 -21.04 -8.74 15.58
CA CYS A 355 -21.06 -8.07 16.88
C CYS A 355 -19.75 -7.32 17.20
N TYR A 356 -18.73 -7.42 16.34
CA TYR A 356 -17.50 -6.63 16.45
C TYR A 356 -17.79 -5.17 16.04
N PRO A 357 -17.50 -4.16 16.88
CA PRO A 357 -17.70 -2.77 16.48
C PRO A 357 -16.73 -2.42 15.35
N LYS A 358 -17.28 -2.04 14.18
CA LYS A 358 -16.53 -1.44 13.08
C LYS A 358 -16.43 0.07 13.34
N GLU A 359 -15.36 0.53 13.97
CA GLU A 359 -15.05 1.96 14.05
C GLU A 359 -13.84 2.30 13.16
N HIS A 360 -14.05 3.20 12.20
CA HIS A 360 -12.98 3.97 11.55
C HIS A 360 -12.44 5.01 12.54
N PRO A 361 -11.13 5.35 12.55
CA PRO A 361 -10.60 6.26 13.55
C PRO A 361 -10.90 7.70 13.12
N VAL A 362 -11.88 8.33 13.78
CA VAL A 362 -12.00 9.78 13.85
C VAL A 362 -12.30 10.15 15.31
N HIS A 363 -11.32 10.84 15.92
CA HIS A 363 -11.32 11.60 17.17
C HIS A 363 -12.06 11.04 18.42
N LEU A 364 -11.32 10.84 19.53
CA LEU A 364 -11.52 11.48 20.87
C LEU A 364 -10.96 10.65 22.05
N ASN A 365 -10.66 11.40 23.12
CA ASN A 365 -9.93 11.11 24.36
C ASN A 365 -10.53 10.05 25.32
N ASP A 366 -9.67 9.63 26.27
CA ASP A 366 -9.92 9.08 27.61
C ASP A 366 -10.91 7.92 27.82
N GLY A 367 -11.01 7.01 26.83
CA GLY A 367 -11.73 5.73 26.96
C GLY A 367 -10.86 4.47 26.94
N GLU A 368 -9.53 4.58 26.85
CA GLU A 368 -8.68 3.49 26.35
C GLU A 368 -8.45 2.30 27.30
N ARG A 369 -8.64 2.45 28.62
CA ARG A 369 -8.43 1.33 29.56
C ARG A 369 -9.56 0.29 29.56
N SER A 370 -10.76 0.70 29.14
CA SER A 370 -11.97 -0.17 29.09
C SER A 370 -12.07 -0.92 27.74
N LYS A 371 -11.72 -0.27 26.63
CA LYS A 371 -11.71 -0.89 25.28
C LYS A 371 -10.66 -2.03 25.16
N SER A 372 -9.47 -1.86 25.74
CA SER A 372 -8.41 -2.90 25.74
C SER A 372 -8.79 -4.17 26.52
N LYS A 373 -9.46 -4.02 27.67
CA LYS A 373 -9.95 -5.16 28.46
C LYS A 373 -11.05 -5.93 27.74
N LYS A 374 -11.99 -5.23 27.09
CA LYS A 374 -13.05 -5.87 26.30
C LYS A 374 -12.47 -6.67 25.13
N LEU A 375 -11.51 -6.11 24.39
CA LEU A 375 -10.86 -6.81 23.26
C LEU A 375 -10.15 -8.10 23.70
N ARG A 376 -9.44 -8.08 24.84
CA ARG A 376 -8.77 -9.27 25.40
C ARG A 376 -9.76 -10.35 25.86
N ILE A 377 -10.91 -9.95 26.40
CA ILE A 377 -11.97 -10.89 26.81
C ILE A 377 -12.56 -11.58 25.57
N PHE A 378 -12.81 -10.85 24.48
CA PHE A 378 -13.33 -11.45 23.25
C PHE A 378 -12.34 -12.41 22.59
N VAL A 379 -11.05 -12.07 22.53
CA VAL A 379 -10.01 -12.98 22.03
C VAL A 379 -9.90 -14.24 22.88
N PHE A 380 -10.04 -14.11 24.20
CA PHE A 380 -10.05 -15.27 25.10
C PHE A 380 -11.26 -16.18 24.85
N ILE A 381 -12.44 -15.61 24.63
CA ILE A 381 -13.65 -16.36 24.26
C ILE A 381 -13.45 -17.10 22.93
N ASP A 382 -12.83 -16.48 21.93
CA ASP A 382 -12.55 -17.11 20.63
C ASP A 382 -11.58 -18.30 20.74
N ILE A 383 -10.52 -18.16 21.56
CA ILE A 383 -9.56 -19.27 21.80
C ILE A 383 -10.25 -20.43 22.51
N VAL A 384 -11.10 -20.15 23.51
CA VAL A 384 -11.85 -21.19 24.24
C VAL A 384 -12.85 -21.88 23.31
N ALA A 385 -13.58 -21.13 22.49
CA ALA A 385 -14.51 -21.68 21.51
C ALA A 385 -13.80 -22.56 20.46
N PHE A 386 -12.62 -22.13 20.01
CA PHE A 386 -11.79 -22.92 19.10
C PHE A 386 -11.32 -24.25 19.72
N LEU A 387 -10.82 -24.21 20.96
CA LEU A 387 -10.37 -25.41 21.66
C LEU A 387 -11.52 -26.40 21.92
N ILE A 388 -12.70 -25.91 22.31
CA ILE A 388 -13.90 -26.75 22.49
C ILE A 388 -14.29 -27.39 21.16
N THR A 389 -14.24 -26.64 20.07
CA THR A 389 -14.56 -27.15 18.72
C THR A 389 -13.58 -28.25 18.30
N VAL A 390 -12.28 -28.08 18.55
CA VAL A 390 -11.25 -29.08 18.25
C VAL A 390 -11.45 -30.35 19.09
N ILE A 391 -11.82 -30.22 20.36
CA ILE A 391 -12.13 -31.37 21.23
C ILE A 391 -13.39 -32.11 20.76
N ILE A 392 -14.44 -31.39 20.38
CA ILE A 392 -15.67 -31.98 19.85
C ILE A 392 -15.39 -32.71 18.53
N LEU A 393 -14.61 -32.11 17.63
CA LEU A 393 -14.16 -32.78 16.40
C LEU A 393 -13.32 -34.02 16.71
N GLY A 394 -12.34 -33.94 17.60
CA GLY A 394 -11.48 -35.07 17.98
C GLY A 394 -12.24 -36.23 18.63
N THR A 395 -13.26 -35.93 19.42
CA THR A 395 -14.11 -36.94 20.08
C THR A 395 -15.11 -37.56 19.10
N LEU A 396 -15.73 -36.78 18.21
CA LEU A 396 -16.60 -37.29 17.15
C LEU A 396 -15.82 -38.12 16.13
N THR A 397 -14.63 -37.69 15.72
CA THR A 397 -13.77 -38.50 14.84
C THR A 397 -13.33 -39.78 15.53
N GLY A 398 -12.93 -39.72 16.80
CA GLY A 398 -12.62 -40.91 17.60
C GLY A 398 -13.77 -41.91 17.72
N LEU A 399 -15.00 -41.42 17.95
CA LEU A 399 -16.21 -42.25 18.03
C LEU A 399 -16.62 -42.87 16.68
N ILE A 400 -16.36 -42.18 15.57
CA ILE A 400 -16.62 -42.70 14.21
C ILE A 400 -15.62 -43.80 13.81
N PHE A 401 -14.39 -43.77 14.34
CA PHE A 401 -13.37 -44.80 14.10
C PHE A 401 -13.41 -45.97 15.10
N ALA A 402 -14.10 -45.82 16.24
CA ALA A 402 -14.25 -46.86 17.25
C ALA A 402 -15.41 -47.85 16.97
N TYR A 403 -16.22 -47.64 15.92
CA TYR A 403 -17.30 -48.52 15.47
C TYR A 403 -17.15 -48.89 14.00
#